data_AF-A0A4V1SZJ1-F1
#
_entry.id   AF-A0A4V1SZJ1-F1
#
_cell.length_a   1.000
_cell.length_b   1.000
_cell.length_c   1.000
_cell.angle_alpha   90.00
_cell.angle_beta   90.00
_cell.angle_gamma   90.00
#
_symmetry.space_group_name_H-M   'P 1'
#
loop_
_entity.id
_entity.type
_entity.pdbx_description
1 polymer ?
#
loop_
_entity_poly.entity_id
_entity_poly.type
_entity_poly.pdbx_seq_one_letter_code
_entity_poly.pdbx_strand_id
1 'polypeptide(L)'
;YCPADRKVYLDFGFFDELSNRFHASGDFAKAYVIAHEVGHHIQNLLGVSNKMDQMRQQMSETDYNKMSVKLELQADFYAGVWAHYEAQMKNSDNQSVIEEGDIQSALTAANAIGDDRLQQESSGHVSPDSFTHGTSAQRMYWFKKGYETGDMRQGNTFAEGAL
;
A
#
# COMPACT_ATOMS: atom_id res chain seq x y z
N TYR A 1 8.00 -4.86 -5.35
CA TYR A 1 9.04 -5.63 -4.64
C TYR A 1 9.11 -6.99 -5.30
N CYS A 2 10.30 -7.55 -5.50
CA CYS A 2 10.45 -8.89 -6.08
C CYS A 2 10.83 -9.91 -5.00
N PRO A 3 9.96 -10.88 -4.67
CA PRO A 3 10.27 -11.93 -3.69
C PRO A 3 11.48 -12.79 -4.07
N ALA A 4 11.71 -13.01 -5.38
CA ALA A 4 12.72 -13.94 -5.88
C ALA A 4 14.16 -13.47 -5.61
N ASP A 5 14.42 -12.17 -5.73
CA ASP A 5 15.75 -11.57 -5.50
C ASP A 5 15.80 -10.65 -4.28
N ARG A 6 14.66 -10.46 -3.60
CA ARG A 6 14.49 -9.65 -2.38
C ARG A 6 14.85 -8.18 -2.58
N LYS A 7 14.50 -7.61 -3.73
CA LYS A 7 14.76 -6.20 -4.05
C LYS A 7 13.49 -5.37 -4.20
N VAL A 8 13.61 -4.10 -3.82
CA VAL A 8 12.64 -3.05 -4.15
C VAL A 8 13.08 -2.37 -5.44
N TYR A 9 12.16 -2.29 -6.39
CA TYR A 9 12.35 -1.60 -7.67
C TYR A 9 11.43 -0.39 -7.67
N LEU A 10 11.99 0.80 -7.86
CA LEU A 10 11.24 2.05 -7.85
C LEU A 10 11.27 2.65 -9.25
N ASP A 11 10.09 2.93 -9.79
CA ASP A 11 9.95 3.69 -11.03
C ASP A 11 9.93 5.19 -10.69
N PHE A 12 10.98 5.90 -11.08
CA PHE A 12 11.06 7.34 -10.86
C PHE A 12 10.03 8.11 -11.71
N GLY A 13 9.63 7.59 -12.87
CA GLY A 13 8.57 8.19 -13.69
C GLY A 13 7.23 8.16 -12.97
N PHE A 14 6.95 7.09 -12.22
CA PHE A 14 5.76 7.02 -11.38
C PHE A 14 5.73 8.08 -10.27
N PHE A 15 6.88 8.42 -9.68
CA PHE A 15 6.94 9.52 -8.71
C PHE A 15 6.65 10.89 -9.35
N ASP A 16 7.09 11.09 -10.60
CA ASP A 16 6.74 12.29 -11.35
C ASP A 16 5.23 12.34 -11.64
N GLU A 17 4.61 11.20 -11.95
CA GLU A 17 3.15 11.12 -12.11
C GLU A 17 2.40 11.38 -10.80
N LEU A 18 2.84 10.81 -9.68
CA LEU A 18 2.28 11.07 -8.35
C LEU A 18 2.29 12.57 -8.02
N SER A 19 3.39 13.26 -8.30
CA SER A 19 3.49 14.70 -8.08
C SER A 19 2.62 15.49 -9.05
N ASN A 20 2.74 15.24 -10.36
CA ASN A 20 2.19 16.11 -11.40
C ASN A 20 0.71 15.82 -11.72
N ARG A 21 0.32 14.55 -11.76
CA ARG A 21 -1.05 14.13 -12.12
C ARG A 21 -1.93 13.98 -10.90
N PHE A 22 -1.38 13.45 -9.81
CA PHE A 22 -2.16 13.08 -8.63
C PHE A 22 -2.03 14.06 -7.47
N HIS A 23 -1.23 15.12 -7.64
CA HIS A 23 -1.01 16.17 -6.64
C HIS A 23 -0.53 15.63 -5.28
N ALA A 24 0.14 14.48 -5.30
CA ALA A 24 0.81 13.85 -4.16
C ALA A 24 2.31 14.18 -4.22
N SER A 25 2.65 15.47 -4.12
CA SER A 25 4.00 16.00 -4.37
C SER A 25 4.93 16.02 -3.15
N GLY A 26 4.45 15.63 -1.97
CA GLY A 26 5.25 15.59 -0.74
C GLY A 26 6.25 14.44 -0.71
N ASP A 27 7.42 14.65 -0.09
CA ASP A 27 8.43 13.59 0.08
C ASP A 27 7.87 12.37 0.84
N PHE A 28 6.88 12.60 1.71
CA PHE A 28 6.20 11.54 2.41
C PHE A 28 5.33 10.64 1.51
N ALA A 29 4.82 11.15 0.38
CA ALA A 29 4.12 10.30 -0.61
C ALA A 29 5.07 9.27 -1.22
N LYS A 30 6.32 9.67 -1.51
CA LYS A 30 7.38 8.75 -1.96
C LYS A 30 7.77 7.77 -0.85
N ALA A 31 7.91 8.26 0.37
CA ALA A 31 8.23 7.43 1.53
C ALA A 31 7.16 6.37 1.79
N TYR A 32 5.87 6.73 1.63
CA TYR A 32 4.75 5.79 1.68
C TYR A 32 4.87 4.67 0.64
N VAL A 33 5.17 5.00 -0.64
CA VAL A 33 5.38 3.98 -1.68
C VAL A 33 6.54 3.05 -1.30
N ILE A 34 7.66 3.60 -0.83
CA ILE A 34 8.80 2.78 -0.38
C ILE A 34 8.41 1.88 0.80
N ALA A 35 7.69 2.41 1.78
CA ALA A 35 7.22 1.65 2.95
C ALA A 35 6.24 0.54 2.55
N HIS A 36 5.38 0.79 1.56
CA HIS A 36 4.50 -0.23 0.97
C HIS A 36 5.33 -1.36 0.33
N GLU A 37 6.36 -1.03 -0.44
CA GLU A 37 7.26 -2.03 -1.02
C GLU A 37 8.03 -2.85 0.02
N VAL A 38 8.41 -2.21 1.13
CA VAL A 38 8.96 -2.91 2.31
C VAL A 38 7.90 -3.78 2.98
N GLY A 39 6.63 -3.38 2.96
CA GLY A 39 5.49 -4.18 3.38
C GLY A 39 5.42 -5.53 2.66
N HIS A 40 5.64 -5.55 1.34
CA HIS A 40 5.77 -6.80 0.59
C HIS A 40 6.99 -7.63 0.98
N HIS A 41 8.10 -6.99 1.34
CA HIS A 41 9.24 -7.72 1.90
C HIS A 41 8.87 -8.41 3.22
N ILE A 42 8.14 -7.74 4.11
CA ILE A 42 7.64 -8.32 5.36
C ILE A 42 6.73 -9.51 5.08
N GLN A 43 5.80 -9.39 4.12
CA GLN A 43 4.93 -10.50 3.69
C GLN A 43 5.73 -11.71 3.22
N ASN A 44 6.80 -11.49 2.46
CA ASN A 44 7.70 -12.54 2.01
C ASN A 44 8.40 -13.22 3.20
N LEU A 45 8.91 -12.46 4.17
CA LEU A 45 9.51 -13.01 5.40
C LEU A 45 8.51 -13.83 6.22
N LEU A 46 7.23 -13.43 6.24
CA LEU A 46 6.13 -14.14 6.91
C LEU A 46 5.61 -15.34 6.10
N GLY A 47 6.15 -15.60 4.91
CA GLY A 47 5.76 -16.69 4.03
C GLY A 47 4.42 -16.50 3.32
N VAL A 48 3.87 -15.28 3.32
CA VAL A 48 2.60 -14.95 2.63
C VAL A 48 2.78 -15.03 1.11
N SER A 49 3.88 -14.51 0.58
CA SER A 49 4.16 -14.56 -0.88
C SER A 49 4.21 -15.99 -1.40
N ASN A 50 4.85 -16.92 -0.67
CA ASN A 50 4.88 -18.33 -1.06
C ASN A 50 3.49 -18.98 -1.09
N LYS A 51 2.59 -18.59 -0.18
CA LYS A 51 1.20 -19.07 -0.18
C LYS A 51 0.42 -18.53 -1.37
N MET A 52 0.61 -17.25 -1.71
CA MET A 52 0.02 -16.64 -2.90
C MET A 52 0.44 -17.38 -4.17
N ASP A 53 1.73 -17.69 -4.32
CA ASP A 53 2.24 -18.42 -5.49
C ASP A 53 1.63 -19.82 -5.63
N GLN A 54 1.41 -20.52 -4.51
CA GLN A 54 0.75 -21.83 -4.50
C GLN A 54 -0.74 -21.72 -4.88
N MET A 55 -1.45 -20.72 -4.34
CA MET A 55 -2.86 -20.47 -4.62
C MET A 55 -3.10 -20.13 -6.09
N ARG A 56 -2.17 -19.40 -6.73
CA ARG A 56 -2.27 -19.00 -8.13
C ARG A 56 -2.47 -20.17 -9.09
N GLN A 57 -1.91 -21.34 -8.79
CA GLN A 57 -2.03 -22.54 -9.61
C GLN A 57 -3.36 -23.28 -9.42
N GLN A 58 -4.11 -22.93 -8.37
CA GLN A 58 -5.29 -23.67 -7.91
C GLN A 58 -6.58 -22.87 -8.02
N MET A 59 -6.51 -21.59 -8.42
CA MET A 59 -7.63 -20.65 -8.41
C MET A 59 -7.91 -20.09 -9.80
N SER A 60 -9.15 -19.63 -9.99
CA SER A 60 -9.50 -18.79 -11.14
C SER A 60 -8.74 -17.45 -11.05
N GLU A 61 -8.57 -16.78 -12.19
CA GLU A 61 -7.96 -15.44 -12.23
C GLU A 61 -8.73 -14.44 -11.36
N THR A 62 -10.07 -14.44 -11.45
CA THR A 62 -10.92 -13.56 -10.65
C THR A 62 -10.77 -13.79 -9.15
N ASP A 63 -10.65 -15.04 -8.70
CA ASP A 63 -10.47 -15.31 -7.28
C ASP A 63 -9.05 -15.02 -6.81
N TYR A 64 -8.05 -15.24 -7.67
CA TYR A 64 -6.68 -14.82 -7.41
C TYR A 64 -6.56 -13.29 -7.29
N ASN A 65 -7.26 -12.54 -8.14
CA ASN A 65 -7.31 -11.07 -8.10
C ASN A 65 -7.82 -10.57 -6.73
N LYS A 66 -8.88 -11.19 -6.17
CA LYS A 66 -9.34 -10.87 -4.81
C LYS A 66 -8.28 -11.13 -3.74
N MET A 67 -7.48 -12.18 -3.89
CA MET A 67 -6.37 -12.48 -3.00
C MET A 67 -5.22 -11.47 -3.17
N SER A 68 -4.96 -11.03 -4.41
CA SER A 68 -4.00 -9.95 -4.71
C SER A 68 -4.40 -8.67 -4.00
N VAL A 69 -5.66 -8.25 -4.10
CA VAL A 69 -6.15 -7.05 -3.38
C VAL A 69 -5.89 -7.16 -1.88
N LYS A 70 -6.17 -8.32 -1.27
CA LYS A 70 -5.88 -8.52 0.17
C LYS A 70 -4.39 -8.40 0.50
N LEU A 71 -3.52 -8.89 -0.37
CA LEU A 71 -2.06 -8.76 -0.23
C LEU A 71 -1.63 -7.28 -0.26
N GLU A 72 -2.11 -6.53 -1.24
CA GLU A 72 -1.79 -5.10 -1.43
C GLU A 72 -2.26 -4.25 -0.24
N LEU A 73 -3.49 -4.48 0.23
CA LEU A 73 -4.02 -3.78 1.40
C LEU A 73 -3.25 -4.07 2.70
N GLN A 74 -2.65 -5.27 2.82
CA GLN A 74 -1.81 -5.58 3.97
C GLN A 74 -0.47 -4.84 3.89
N ALA A 75 0.08 -4.65 2.69
CA ALA A 75 1.27 -3.82 2.50
C ALA A 75 0.98 -2.35 2.84
N ASP A 76 -0.21 -1.83 2.47
CA ASP A 76 -0.66 -0.50 2.93
C ASP A 76 -0.77 -0.40 4.45
N PHE A 77 -1.31 -1.42 5.10
CA PHE A 77 -1.36 -1.48 6.56
C PHE A 77 0.05 -1.46 7.19
N TYR A 78 1.00 -2.22 6.65
CA TYR A 78 2.38 -2.21 7.13
C TYR A 78 3.08 -0.86 6.91
N ALA A 79 2.82 -0.19 5.79
CA ALA A 79 3.28 1.18 5.58
C ALA A 79 2.70 2.15 6.63
N GLY A 80 1.43 1.98 7.00
CA GLY A 80 0.81 2.72 8.09
C GLY A 80 1.47 2.48 9.44
N VAL A 81 1.75 1.21 9.78
CA VAL A 81 2.44 0.87 11.04
C VAL A 81 3.85 1.48 11.06
N TRP A 82 4.57 1.48 9.95
CA TRP A 82 5.86 2.19 9.86
C TRP A 82 5.68 3.68 10.14
N ALA A 83 4.71 4.34 9.48
CA ALA A 83 4.42 5.75 9.69
C ALA A 83 4.03 6.09 11.15
N HIS A 84 3.37 5.17 11.86
CA HIS A 84 3.05 5.34 13.29
C HIS A 84 4.31 5.54 14.15
N TYR A 85 5.33 4.72 13.90
CA TYR A 85 6.58 4.77 14.65
C TYR A 85 7.43 5.97 14.24
N GLU A 86 7.50 6.29 12.95
CA GLU A 86 8.16 7.49 12.46
C GLU A 86 7.53 8.76 13.05
N ALA A 87 6.20 8.84 13.19
CA ALA A 87 5.53 10.02 13.73
C ALA A 87 5.90 10.32 15.20
N GLN A 88 6.46 9.32 15.91
CA GLN A 88 6.95 9.45 17.27
C GLN A 88 8.44 9.79 17.33
N MET A 89 9.17 9.65 16.23
CA MET A 89 10.60 9.93 16.19
C MET A 89 10.87 11.43 16.17
N LYS A 90 12.02 11.79 16.76
CA LYS A 90 12.56 13.14 16.75
C LYS A 90 13.90 13.15 16.04
N ASN A 91 14.14 14.18 15.24
CA ASN A 91 15.45 14.39 14.61
C ASN A 91 16.48 14.88 15.66
N SER A 92 17.72 15.11 15.21
CA SER A 92 18.82 15.60 16.06
C SER A 92 18.52 16.95 16.74
N ASP A 93 17.62 17.74 16.17
CA ASP A 93 17.19 19.04 16.68
C ASP A 93 15.92 18.96 17.54
N ASN A 94 15.51 17.74 17.93
CA ASN A 94 14.32 17.45 18.74
C ASN A 94 12.99 17.85 18.07
N GLN A 95 12.95 17.95 16.74
CA GLN A 95 11.74 18.20 15.94
C GLN A 95 11.12 16.89 15.48
N SER A 96 9.80 16.87 15.29
CA SER A 96 9.13 15.70 14.69
C SER A 96 9.66 15.44 13.29
N VAL A 97 9.86 14.17 12.94
CA VAL A 97 10.28 13.78 11.58
C VAL A 97 9.10 13.71 10.60
N ILE A 98 7.87 13.67 11.10
CA ILE A 98 6.62 13.71 10.32
C ILE A 98 5.75 14.87 10.82
N GLU A 99 5.19 15.63 9.89
CA GLU A 99 4.15 16.62 10.13
C GLU A 99 2.76 16.08 9.77
N GLU A 100 1.69 16.70 10.26
CA GLU A 100 0.32 16.26 9.93
C GLU A 100 0.03 16.29 8.41
N GLY A 101 0.63 17.25 7.69
CA GLY A 101 0.54 17.36 6.24
C GLY A 101 1.20 16.20 5.48
N ASP A 102 2.16 15.53 6.09
CA ASP A 102 2.84 14.37 5.50
C ASP A 102 1.92 13.15 5.47
N ILE A 103 1.20 12.88 6.56
CA ILE A 103 0.20 11.80 6.62
C ILE A 103 -0.92 12.05 5.61
N GLN A 104 -1.37 13.30 5.48
CA GLN A 104 -2.35 13.66 4.45
C GLN A 104 -1.81 13.42 3.04
N SER A 105 -0.51 13.68 2.80
CA SER A 105 0.14 13.41 1.51
C SER A 105 0.21 11.90 1.21
N ALA A 106 0.49 11.05 2.20
CA ALA A 106 0.41 9.60 2.04
C ALA A 106 -1.01 9.12 1.73
N LEU A 107 -2.03 9.66 2.41
CA LEU A 107 -3.43 9.33 2.13
C LEU A 107 -3.84 9.75 0.71
N THR A 108 -3.39 10.92 0.24
CA THR A 108 -3.60 11.36 -1.14
C THR A 108 -2.95 10.42 -2.13
N ALA A 109 -1.71 9.98 -1.87
CA ALA A 109 -1.02 8.99 -2.70
C ALA A 109 -1.76 7.65 -2.71
N ALA A 110 -2.18 7.15 -1.54
CA ALA A 110 -2.91 5.89 -1.43
C ALA A 110 -4.25 5.91 -2.18
N ASN A 111 -4.94 7.05 -2.15
CA ASN A 111 -6.16 7.31 -2.90
C ASN A 111 -5.92 7.39 -4.42
N ALA A 112 -4.79 7.95 -4.84
CA ALA A 112 -4.50 8.15 -6.25
C ALA A 112 -4.27 6.83 -7.01
N ILE A 113 -3.77 5.82 -6.32
CA ILE A 113 -3.29 4.57 -6.94
C ILE A 113 -4.27 3.41 -6.73
N GLY A 114 -5.48 3.69 -6.23
CA GLY A 114 -6.58 2.72 -6.22
C GLY A 114 -7.03 2.36 -7.63
N ASP A 115 -7.34 1.07 -7.85
CA ASP A 115 -7.71 0.57 -9.18
C ASP A 115 -8.96 1.27 -9.72
N ASP A 116 -9.91 1.61 -8.86
CA ASP A 116 -11.13 2.36 -9.21
C ASP A 116 -10.80 3.75 -9.78
N ARG A 117 -9.87 4.47 -9.16
CA ARG A 117 -9.41 5.79 -9.61
C ARG A 117 -8.64 5.68 -10.92
N LEU A 118 -7.69 4.75 -11.01
CA LEU A 118 -6.86 4.55 -12.20
C LEU A 118 -7.67 4.09 -13.41
N GLN A 119 -8.62 3.17 -13.22
CA GLN A 119 -9.51 2.72 -14.28
C GLN A 119 -10.46 3.82 -14.74
N GLN A 120 -11.02 4.60 -13.81
CA GLN A 120 -11.88 5.73 -14.14
C GLN A 120 -11.15 6.79 -14.97
N GLU A 121 -9.89 7.10 -14.65
CA GLU A 121 -9.09 8.06 -15.42
C GLU A 121 -8.64 7.53 -16.79
N SER A 122 -8.33 6.23 -16.90
CA SER A 122 -7.80 5.64 -18.13
C SER A 122 -8.88 5.23 -19.13
N SER A 123 -10.01 4.70 -18.65
CA SER A 123 -11.03 4.04 -19.48
C SER A 123 -12.45 4.57 -19.29
N GLY A 124 -12.67 5.41 -18.27
CA GLY A 124 -13.99 5.95 -17.93
C GLY A 124 -14.95 4.95 -17.29
N HIS A 125 -14.54 3.69 -17.11
CA HIS A 125 -15.36 2.61 -16.53
C HIS A 125 -14.56 1.85 -15.48
N VAL A 126 -15.25 1.29 -14.49
CA VAL A 126 -14.65 0.54 -13.37
C VAL A 126 -15.11 -0.91 -13.43
N SER A 127 -14.16 -1.85 -13.39
CA SER A 127 -14.41 -3.30 -13.39
C SER A 127 -13.79 -3.96 -12.15
N PRO A 128 -14.57 -4.17 -11.07
CA PRO A 128 -14.07 -4.69 -9.81
C PRO A 128 -13.37 -6.06 -9.91
N ASP A 129 -13.81 -6.92 -10.84
CA ASP A 129 -13.23 -8.27 -11.02
C ASP A 129 -11.77 -8.25 -11.54
N SER A 130 -11.34 -7.10 -12.07
CA SER A 130 -9.98 -6.88 -12.59
C SER A 130 -9.04 -6.20 -11.59
N PHE A 131 -9.52 -5.87 -10.39
CA PHE A 131 -8.70 -5.20 -9.38
C PHE A 131 -7.58 -6.10 -8.86
N THR A 132 -6.41 -5.51 -8.70
CA THR A 132 -5.21 -6.17 -8.17
C THR A 132 -4.62 -5.43 -6.96
N HIS A 133 -4.88 -4.12 -6.82
CA HIS A 133 -4.40 -3.24 -5.75
C HIS A 133 -5.51 -2.78 -4.79
N GLY A 134 -6.77 -2.93 -5.18
CA GLY A 134 -7.94 -2.57 -4.37
C GLY A 134 -8.42 -1.15 -4.64
N THR A 135 -9.53 -0.78 -4.02
CA THR A 135 -10.10 0.57 -4.19
C THR A 135 -9.32 1.61 -3.42
N SER A 136 -9.39 2.85 -3.90
CA SER A 136 -8.83 4.03 -3.24
C SER A 136 -9.24 4.10 -1.76
N ALA A 137 -10.51 3.83 -1.46
CA ALA A 137 -11.05 3.81 -0.11
C ALA A 137 -10.47 2.69 0.77
N GLN A 138 -10.31 1.48 0.22
CA GLN A 138 -9.71 0.35 0.94
C GLN A 138 -8.24 0.64 1.29
N ARG A 139 -7.48 1.17 0.33
CA ARG A 139 -6.06 1.48 0.51
C ARG A 139 -5.84 2.55 1.58
N MET A 140 -6.62 3.65 1.52
CA MET A 140 -6.63 4.68 2.57
C MET A 140 -7.01 4.12 3.94
N TYR A 141 -8.05 3.28 4.00
CA TYR A 141 -8.50 2.67 5.25
C TYR A 141 -7.41 1.83 5.91
N TRP A 142 -6.77 0.92 5.17
CA TRP A 142 -5.77 0.02 5.73
C TRP A 142 -4.49 0.75 6.13
N PHE A 143 -4.03 1.72 5.33
CA PHE A 143 -2.94 2.61 5.73
C PHE A 143 -3.26 3.35 7.03
N LYS A 144 -4.43 4.01 7.10
CA LYS A 144 -4.85 4.75 8.28
C LYS A 144 -4.97 3.87 9.52
N LYS A 145 -5.52 2.66 9.39
CA LYS A 145 -5.61 1.69 10.49
C LYS A 145 -4.23 1.28 10.99
N GLY A 146 -3.27 1.05 10.10
CA GLY A 146 -1.88 0.77 10.49
C GLY A 146 -1.27 1.94 11.27
N TYR A 147 -1.46 3.16 10.76
CA TYR A 147 -0.97 4.39 11.38
C TYR A 147 -1.58 4.65 12.77
N GLU A 148 -2.88 4.45 12.93
CA GLU A 148 -3.57 4.67 14.20
C GLU A 148 -3.21 3.61 15.25
N THR A 149 -3.04 2.35 14.83
CA THR A 149 -2.86 1.24 15.77
C THR A 149 -1.41 0.99 16.14
N GLY A 150 -0.46 1.13 15.21
CA GLY A 150 0.94 0.75 15.40
C GLY A 150 1.18 -0.75 15.67
N ASP A 151 0.14 -1.58 15.64
CA ASP A 151 0.21 -3.00 16.01
C ASP A 151 0.07 -3.89 14.78
N MET A 152 1.18 -4.50 14.36
CA MET A 152 1.25 -5.41 13.22
C MET A 152 0.20 -6.54 13.23
N ARG A 153 -0.30 -6.93 14.41
CA ARG A 153 -1.31 -8.00 14.56
C ARG A 153 -2.71 -7.58 14.10
N GLN A 154 -2.97 -6.29 13.93
CA GLN A 154 -4.27 -5.76 13.48
C GLN A 154 -4.41 -5.71 11.94
N GLY A 155 -3.36 -6.13 11.22
CA GLY A 155 -3.23 -6.12 9.75
C GLY A 155 -3.72 -7.37 9.03
N ASN A 156 -4.72 -8.08 9.56
CA ASN A 156 -5.23 -9.29 8.91
C ASN A 156 -6.27 -8.96 7.83
N THR A 157 -5.81 -8.62 6.63
CA THR A 157 -6.65 -8.37 5.44
C THR A 157 -7.22 -9.65 4.83
N PHE A 158 -6.72 -10.82 5.24
CA PHE A 158 -7.18 -12.11 4.76
C PHE A 158 -8.42 -12.62 5.50
N ALA A 159 -8.78 -11.99 6.63
CA ALA A 159 -9.98 -12.31 7.39
C ALA A 159 -11.27 -12.17 6.55
N GLU A 160 -12.31 -12.88 6.99
CA GLU A 160 -13.65 -12.73 6.44
C GLU A 160 -14.19 -11.32 6.71
N GLY A 161 -14.79 -10.67 5.71
CA GLY A 161 -15.32 -9.31 5.82
C GLY A 161 -14.28 -8.17 5.85
N ALA A 162 -13.01 -8.46 5.50
CA ALA A 162 -11.93 -7.47 5.51
C ALA A 162 -11.86 -6.53 4.29
N LEU A 163 -12.69 -6.79 3.26
CA LEU A 163 -12.79 -6.02 2.02
C LEU A 163 -14.05 -5.16 1.98
#